data_AF-A0AAP2DVQ0-F1
#
_entry.id   AF-A0AAP2DVQ0-F1
#
_cell.length_a   1.000
_cell.length_b   1.000
_cell.length_c   1.000
_cell.angle_alpha   90.00
_cell.angle_beta   90.00
_cell.angle_gamma   90.00
#
_symmetry.space_group_name_H-M   'P 1'
#
loop_
_entity.id
_entity.type
_entity.pdbx_description
1 polymer ?
#
loop_
_entity_poly.entity_id
_entity_poly.type
_entity_poly.pdbx_seq_one_letter_code
_entity_poly.pdbx_strand_id
1 'polypeptide(L)'
;MKEIREYEKDIASIRTMMERSAKFISLSGLSGVLAGIYALAGAVAAYFIIHYPISPFRYRIYSIQDPDNLWKLLFIATAVLFASIATCLWLSQLKAKKHGLKLWNNASKTILLNISVPLVAGGIFILIMLYSGHFGLAAPGCLLFYGIALIQG
;
A
#
# COMPACT_ATOMS: atom_id res chain seq x y z
N MET A 1 37.07 4.18 -35.25
CA MET A 1 36.23 4.00 -34.05
C MET A 1 36.55 5.16 -33.12
N LYS A 2 35.65 6.12 -32.89
CA LYS A 2 35.96 7.29 -32.03
C LYS A 2 36.05 6.81 -30.58
N GLU A 3 37.21 6.94 -29.95
CA GLU A 3 37.35 6.73 -28.51
C GLU A 3 36.46 7.73 -27.78
N ILE A 4 35.50 7.22 -27.03
CA ILE A 4 34.65 8.01 -26.14
C ILE A 4 35.55 8.51 -25.03
N ARG A 5 35.67 9.83 -24.90
CA ARG A 5 36.56 10.49 -23.92
C ARG A 5 36.06 10.20 -22.51
N GLU A 6 36.98 9.92 -21.58
CA GLU A 6 36.67 9.50 -20.20
C GLU A 6 35.63 10.39 -19.52
N TYR A 7 35.73 11.70 -19.69
CA TYR A 7 34.79 12.67 -19.10
C TYR A 7 33.35 12.55 -19.63
N GLU A 8 33.13 12.08 -20.86
CA GLU A 8 31.78 11.87 -21.41
C GLU A 8 31.11 10.68 -20.70
N LYS A 9 31.89 9.65 -20.32
CA LYS A 9 31.41 8.54 -19.49
C LYS A 9 31.11 9.00 -18.07
N ASP A 10 31.93 9.87 -17.50
CA ASP A 10 31.71 10.40 -16.15
C ASP A 10 30.45 11.26 -16.06
N ILE A 11 30.21 12.14 -17.04
CA ILE A 11 28.98 12.95 -17.09
C ILE A 11 27.74 12.04 -17.28
N ALA A 12 27.85 11.00 -18.12
CA ALA A 12 26.78 10.02 -18.28
C ALA A 12 26.51 9.27 -16.96
N SER A 13 27.56 8.88 -16.22
CA SER A 13 27.46 8.22 -14.91
C SER A 13 26.78 9.13 -13.87
N ILE A 14 27.20 10.40 -13.77
CA ILE A 14 26.60 11.39 -12.87
C ILE A 14 25.11 11.58 -13.18
N ARG A 15 24.75 11.69 -14.47
CA ARG A 15 23.36 11.80 -14.91
C ARG A 15 22.55 10.57 -14.50
N THR A 16 23.11 9.38 -14.68
CA THR A 16 22.46 8.12 -14.32
C THR A 16 22.26 7.98 -12.81
N MET A 17 23.24 8.42 -11.99
CA MET A 17 23.10 8.51 -10.54
C MET A 17 22.03 9.52 -10.13
N MET A 18 22.00 10.72 -10.74
CA MET A 18 20.98 11.74 -10.46
C MET A 18 19.58 11.26 -10.81
N GLU A 19 19.40 10.58 -11.95
CA GLU A 19 18.11 10.01 -12.34
C GLU A 19 17.64 8.91 -11.37
N ARG A 20 18.55 8.07 -10.86
CA ARG A 20 18.23 7.09 -9.81
C ARG A 20 17.88 7.73 -8.47
N SER A 21 18.60 8.76 -8.03
CA SER A 21 18.34 9.45 -6.76
C SER A 21 17.07 10.31 -6.82
N ALA A 22 16.77 10.91 -7.97
CA ALA A 22 15.52 11.63 -8.21
C ALA A 22 14.29 10.70 -8.23
N LYS A 23 14.48 9.42 -8.55
CA LYS A 23 13.44 8.37 -8.56
C LYS A 23 12.74 8.20 -7.21
N PHE A 24 13.43 8.47 -6.10
CA PHE A 24 12.90 8.35 -4.73
C PHE A 24 12.44 9.68 -4.11
N ILE A 25 12.79 10.83 -4.69
CA ILE A 25 12.45 12.14 -4.15
C ILE A 25 10.95 12.45 -4.30
N SER A 26 10.25 11.86 -5.27
CA SER A 26 8.87 12.22 -5.60
C SER A 26 7.81 11.73 -4.61
N LEU A 27 8.07 10.68 -3.82
CA LEU A 27 7.09 10.21 -2.83
C LEU A 27 7.22 11.00 -1.52
N SER A 28 6.10 11.43 -0.95
CA SER A 28 6.08 12.16 0.32
C SER A 28 6.18 11.19 1.49
N GLY A 29 7.24 11.28 2.32
CA GLY A 29 7.36 10.44 3.52
C GLY A 29 6.20 10.64 4.51
N LEU A 30 5.60 11.83 4.54
CA LEU A 30 4.42 12.13 5.36
C LEU A 30 3.19 11.29 4.96
N SER A 31 3.11 10.86 3.70
CA SER A 31 2.01 9.99 3.24
C SER A 31 2.00 8.63 3.94
N GLY A 32 3.18 8.05 4.19
CA GLY A 32 3.31 6.77 4.90
C GLY A 32 2.87 6.88 6.36
N VAL A 33 3.24 7.99 7.03
CA VAL A 33 2.81 8.25 8.41
C VAL A 33 1.29 8.37 8.49
N LEU A 34 0.66 9.12 7.58
CA LEU A 34 -0.80 9.26 7.54
C LEU A 34 -1.50 7.95 7.22
N ALA A 35 -1.00 7.15 6.27
CA ALA A 35 -1.52 5.82 5.98
C ALA A 35 -1.49 4.91 7.23
N GLY A 36 -0.41 4.98 8.02
CA GLY A 36 -0.32 4.28 9.31
C GLY A 36 -1.37 4.74 10.33
N ILE A 37 -1.60 6.05 10.45
CA ILE A 37 -2.64 6.60 11.34
C ILE A 37 -4.03 6.14 10.91
N TYR A 38 -4.34 6.16 9.62
CA TYR A 38 -5.62 5.67 9.11
C TYR A 38 -5.79 4.17 9.37
N ALA A 39 -4.73 3.38 9.20
CA ALA A 39 -4.75 1.94 9.50
C ALA A 39 -4.98 1.66 10.98
N LEU A 40 -4.33 2.39 11.88
CA LEU A 40 -4.55 2.26 13.34
C LEU A 40 -5.99 2.63 13.72
N ALA A 41 -6.51 3.74 13.19
CA ALA A 41 -7.91 4.15 13.43
C ALA A 41 -8.90 3.08 12.93
N GLY A 42 -8.67 2.53 11.73
CA GLY A 42 -9.47 1.44 11.19
C GLY A 42 -9.40 0.16 12.02
N ALA A 43 -8.21 -0.20 12.52
CA ALA A 43 -8.03 -1.36 13.39
C ALA A 43 -8.77 -1.21 14.73
N VAL A 44 -8.74 -0.01 15.31
CA VAL A 44 -9.51 0.31 16.54
C VAL A 44 -11.01 0.22 16.28
N ALA A 45 -11.50 0.78 15.16
CA ALA A 45 -12.90 0.68 14.79
C ALA A 45 -13.35 -0.78 14.57
N ALA A 46 -12.53 -1.58 13.87
CA ALA A 46 -12.78 -3.00 13.67
C ALA A 46 -12.78 -3.78 15.00
N TYR A 47 -11.88 -3.44 15.93
CA TYR A 47 -11.84 -4.05 17.26
C TYR A 47 -13.17 -3.86 18.01
N PHE A 48 -13.71 -2.64 18.01
CA PHE A 48 -15.00 -2.35 18.65
C PHE A 48 -16.17 -3.10 18.00
N ILE A 49 -16.17 -3.25 16.67
CA ILE A 49 -17.23 -3.99 15.95
C ILE A 49 -17.20 -5.48 16.29
N ILE A 50 -16.02 -6.07 16.44
CA ILE A 50 -15.89 -7.50 16.76
C ILE A 50 -16.18 -7.78 18.24
N HIS A 51 -15.80 -6.87 19.14
CA HIS A 51 -15.78 -7.13 20.60
C HIS A 51 -16.91 -6.46 21.40
N TYR A 52 -17.78 -5.65 20.78
CA TYR A 52 -18.82 -4.90 21.49
C TYR A 52 -20.21 -5.09 20.83
N PRO A 53 -21.32 -5.32 21.58
CA PRO A 53 -21.46 -5.33 23.04
C PRO A 53 -21.07 -6.66 23.70
N ILE A 54 -20.48 -6.56 24.89
CA ILE A 54 -20.05 -7.67 25.74
C ILE A 54 -21.29 -8.47 26.19
N SER A 55 -21.63 -9.56 25.50
CA SER A 55 -22.55 -10.55 26.05
C SER A 55 -21.74 -11.53 26.91
N PRO A 56 -21.97 -11.65 28.23
CA PRO A 56 -21.20 -12.54 29.09
C PRO A 56 -21.43 -14.04 28.81
N PHE A 57 -22.38 -14.39 27.93
CA PHE A 57 -22.86 -15.77 27.72
C PHE A 57 -22.58 -16.37 26.33
N ARG A 58 -22.06 -15.63 25.35
CA ARG A 58 -21.72 -16.19 24.03
C ARG A 58 -20.21 -16.32 23.87
N TYR A 59 -19.76 -17.57 23.76
CA TYR A 59 -18.38 -17.94 23.48
C TYR A 59 -17.87 -17.25 22.19
N ARG A 60 -16.66 -16.69 22.28
CA ARG A 60 -15.92 -15.80 21.35
C ARG A 60 -15.64 -16.32 19.93
N ILE A 61 -16.25 -17.42 19.50
CA ILE A 61 -15.89 -18.11 18.25
C ILE A 61 -16.81 -17.70 17.07
N TYR A 62 -17.98 -17.11 17.33
CA TYR A 62 -18.99 -16.82 16.29
C TYR A 62 -19.02 -15.38 15.73
N SER A 63 -18.39 -14.39 16.36
CA SER A 63 -18.57 -12.96 15.96
C SER A 63 -18.05 -12.58 14.58
N ILE A 64 -17.12 -13.34 13.98
CA ILE A 64 -16.59 -13.07 12.62
C ILE A 64 -17.47 -13.71 11.54
N GLN A 65 -18.29 -14.70 11.90
CA GLN A 65 -19.14 -15.43 10.96
C GLN A 65 -20.49 -14.75 10.72
N ASP A 66 -20.83 -13.74 11.51
CA ASP A 66 -22.00 -12.91 11.26
C ASP A 66 -21.79 -12.06 9.99
N PRO A 67 -22.62 -12.25 8.94
CA PRO A 67 -22.45 -11.56 7.65
C PRO A 67 -22.41 -10.03 7.79
N ASP A 68 -23.16 -9.48 8.74
CA ASP A 68 -23.24 -8.04 9.01
C ASP A 68 -21.92 -7.45 9.50
N ASN A 69 -21.15 -8.20 10.30
CA ASN A 69 -19.86 -7.74 10.80
C ASN A 69 -18.81 -7.77 9.68
N LEU A 70 -18.86 -8.76 8.80
CA LEU A 70 -17.97 -8.87 7.64
C LEU A 70 -18.14 -7.70 6.69
N TRP A 71 -19.37 -7.30 6.38
CA TRP A 71 -19.65 -6.13 5.54
C TRP A 71 -19.14 -4.83 6.16
N LYS A 72 -19.32 -4.64 7.47
CA LYS A 72 -18.78 -3.46 8.19
C LYS A 72 -17.25 -3.43 8.16
N LEU A 73 -16.60 -4.58 8.34
CA LEU A 73 -15.13 -4.68 8.26
C LEU A 73 -14.62 -4.36 6.85
N LEU A 74 -15.25 -4.90 5.81
CA LEU A 74 -14.92 -4.58 4.42
C LEU A 74 -15.10 -3.10 4.11
N PHE A 75 -16.15 -2.48 4.64
CA PHE A 75 -16.37 -1.05 4.50
C PHE A 75 -15.23 -0.23 5.13
N ILE A 76 -14.82 -0.55 6.36
CA ILE A 76 -13.69 0.11 7.02
C ILE A 76 -12.39 -0.10 6.23
N ALA A 77 -12.09 -1.34 5.82
CA ALA A 77 -10.89 -1.65 5.06
C ALA A 77 -10.82 -0.84 3.75
N THR A 78 -11.94 -0.76 3.03
CA THR A 78 -12.06 0.01 1.79
C THR A 78 -11.92 1.52 2.04
N ALA A 79 -12.55 2.04 3.10
CA ALA A 79 -12.45 3.45 3.47
C ALA A 79 -11.01 3.85 3.84
N VAL A 80 -10.32 3.03 4.65
CA VAL A 80 -8.93 3.25 5.03
C VAL A 80 -8.01 3.18 3.81
N LEU A 81 -8.22 2.21 2.92
CA LEU A 81 -7.44 2.06 1.70
C LEU A 81 -7.60 3.29 0.80
N PHE A 82 -8.84 3.72 0.56
CA PHE A 82 -9.14 4.88 -0.27
C PHE A 82 -8.56 6.18 0.30
N ALA A 83 -8.74 6.41 1.61
CA ALA A 83 -8.17 7.55 2.30
C ALA A 83 -6.63 7.57 2.21
N SER A 84 -6.00 6.41 2.40
CA SER A 84 -4.54 6.27 2.33
C SER A 84 -4.00 6.57 0.93
N ILE A 85 -4.64 6.01 -0.11
CA ILE A 85 -4.24 6.24 -1.51
C ILE A 85 -4.45 7.71 -1.90
N ALA A 86 -5.62 8.28 -1.58
CA ALA A 86 -5.95 9.68 -1.89
C ALA A 86 -4.94 10.64 -1.26
N THR A 87 -4.65 10.47 0.04
CA THR A 87 -3.67 11.26 0.77
C THR A 87 -2.25 11.06 0.24
N CYS A 88 -1.89 9.83 -0.14
CA CYS A 88 -0.59 9.52 -0.74
C CYS A 88 -0.38 10.24 -2.07
N LEU A 89 -1.36 10.16 -2.98
CA LEU A 89 -1.29 10.84 -4.28
C LEU A 89 -1.27 12.35 -4.09
N TRP A 90 -2.13 12.89 -3.22
CA TRP A 90 -2.20 14.33 -2.97
C TRP A 90 -0.88 14.88 -2.42
N LEU A 91 -0.36 14.33 -1.33
CA LEU A 91 0.89 14.80 -0.73
C LEU A 91 2.10 14.61 -1.64
N SER A 92 2.15 13.49 -2.36
CA SER A 92 3.24 13.26 -3.29
C SER A 92 3.17 14.26 -4.45
N GLN A 93 1.98 14.61 -4.96
CA GLN A 93 1.81 15.64 -5.99
C GLN A 93 2.27 17.01 -5.51
N LEU A 94 1.95 17.38 -4.26
CA LEU A 94 2.44 18.63 -3.67
C LEU A 94 3.96 18.67 -3.62
N LYS A 95 4.58 17.57 -3.18
CA LYS A 95 6.04 17.45 -3.09
C LYS A 95 6.70 17.52 -4.48
N ALA A 96 6.16 16.81 -5.45
CA ALA A 96 6.68 16.80 -6.82
C ALA A 96 6.62 18.20 -7.46
N LYS A 97 5.50 18.93 -7.27
CA LYS A 97 5.39 20.34 -7.72
C LYS A 97 6.44 21.25 -7.08
N LYS A 98 6.68 21.12 -5.76
CA LYS A 98 7.70 21.93 -5.05
C LYS A 98 9.11 21.71 -5.58
N HIS A 99 9.43 20.50 -6.06
CA HIS A 99 10.76 20.17 -6.61
C HIS A 99 10.85 20.28 -8.14
N GLY A 100 9.80 20.78 -8.82
CA GLY A 100 9.79 20.89 -10.29
C GLY A 100 9.82 19.54 -11.02
N LEU A 101 9.51 18.44 -10.33
CA LEU A 101 9.53 17.08 -10.87
C LEU A 101 8.11 16.63 -11.25
N LYS A 102 7.98 15.85 -12.33
CA LYS A 102 6.72 15.17 -12.66
C LYS A 102 6.59 13.91 -11.83
N LEU A 103 5.47 13.77 -11.12
CA LEU A 103 5.15 12.57 -10.35
C LEU A 103 4.94 11.33 -11.22
N TRP A 104 4.49 11.56 -12.46
CA TRP A 104 4.10 10.52 -13.41
C TRP A 104 5.17 10.37 -14.49
N ASN A 105 6.37 9.92 -14.10
CA ASN A 105 7.43 9.55 -15.02
C ASN A 105 7.41 8.03 -15.31
N ASN A 106 8.16 7.56 -16.31
CA ASN A 106 8.20 6.13 -16.65
C ASN A 106 8.64 5.26 -15.48
N ALA A 107 9.61 5.74 -14.71
CA ALA A 107 10.12 5.06 -13.53
C ALA A 107 9.04 4.81 -12.45
N SER A 108 8.28 5.85 -12.08
CA SER A 108 7.21 5.77 -11.08
C SER A 108 6.07 4.88 -11.56
N LYS A 109 5.74 4.92 -12.87
CA LYS A 109 4.75 4.01 -13.45
C LYS A 109 5.16 2.54 -13.34
N THR A 110 6.41 2.22 -13.67
CA THR A 110 6.92 0.85 -13.58
C THR A 110 6.87 0.34 -12.14
N ILE A 111 7.35 1.12 -11.17
CA ILE A 111 7.31 0.74 -9.74
C ILE A 111 5.85 0.56 -9.29
N LEU A 112 4.97 1.50 -9.63
CA LEU A 112 3.55 1.42 -9.26
C LEU A 112 2.90 0.15 -9.83
N LEU A 113 3.16 -0.18 -11.10
CA LEU A 113 2.64 -1.38 -11.74
C LEU A 113 3.19 -2.66 -11.10
N ASN A 114 4.51 -2.72 -10.86
CA ASN A 114 5.16 -3.87 -10.24
C ASN A 114 4.64 -4.15 -8.81
N ILE A 115 4.32 -3.11 -8.03
CA ILE A 115 3.71 -3.26 -6.70
C ILE A 115 2.23 -3.60 -6.81
N SER A 116 1.51 -2.98 -7.76
CA SER A 116 0.06 -3.12 -7.88
C SER A 116 -0.36 -4.53 -8.32
N VAL A 117 0.39 -5.19 -9.21
CA VAL A 117 0.08 -6.54 -9.68
C VAL A 117 -0.05 -7.56 -8.53
N PRO A 118 0.98 -7.78 -7.69
CA PRO A 118 0.89 -8.69 -6.56
C PRO A 118 -0.09 -8.21 -5.47
N LEU A 119 -0.23 -6.89 -5.27
CA LEU A 119 -1.17 -6.37 -4.27
C LEU A 119 -2.63 -6.62 -4.66
N VAL A 120 -2.99 -6.41 -5.92
CA VAL A 120 -4.35 -6.69 -6.45
C VAL A 120 -4.61 -8.19 -6.47
N ALA A 121 -3.66 -9.00 -6.95
CA ALA A 121 -3.78 -10.45 -6.92
C ALA A 121 -3.99 -10.98 -5.50
N GLY A 122 -3.21 -10.47 -4.54
CA GLY A 122 -3.34 -10.79 -3.12
C GLY A 122 -4.66 -10.34 -2.52
N GLY A 123 -5.12 -9.12 -2.84
CA GLY A 123 -6.41 -8.60 -2.40
C GLY A 123 -7.57 -9.48 -2.87
N ILE A 124 -7.57 -9.87 -4.15
CA ILE A 124 -8.57 -10.81 -4.70
C ILE A 124 -8.50 -12.16 -3.98
N PHE A 125 -7.30 -12.71 -3.79
CA PHE A 125 -7.12 -13.98 -3.07
C PHE A 125 -7.67 -13.91 -1.64
N ILE A 126 -7.36 -12.84 -0.90
CA ILE A 126 -7.84 -12.65 0.47
C ILE A 126 -9.38 -12.53 0.50
N LEU A 127 -9.97 -11.79 -0.43
CA LEU A 127 -11.43 -11.69 -0.54
C LEU A 127 -12.09 -13.04 -0.80
N ILE A 128 -11.51 -13.88 -1.68
CA ILE A 128 -11.98 -15.25 -1.92
C ILE A 128 -11.87 -16.11 -0.66
N MET A 129 -10.76 -16.00 0.08
CA MET A 129 -10.57 -16.74 1.34
C MET A 129 -11.58 -16.30 2.42
N LEU A 130 -11.84 -15.00 2.55
CA LEU A 130 -12.85 -14.46 3.46
C LEU A 130 -14.25 -14.95 3.08
N TYR A 131 -14.60 -14.92 1.78
CA TYR A 131 -15.88 -15.43 1.29
C TYR A 131 -16.03 -16.94 1.51
N SER A 132 -14.95 -17.70 1.38
CA SER A 132 -14.91 -19.14 1.64
C SER A 132 -14.84 -19.51 3.13
N GLY A 133 -14.92 -18.54 4.05
CA GLY A 133 -14.90 -18.77 5.50
C GLY A 133 -13.52 -19.05 6.11
N HIS A 134 -12.44 -18.94 5.33
CA HIS A 134 -11.07 -19.22 5.77
C HIS A 134 -10.38 -17.97 6.36
N PHE A 135 -10.97 -17.39 7.40
CA PHE A 135 -10.53 -16.14 8.01
C PHE A 135 -9.07 -16.16 8.53
N GLY A 136 -8.60 -17.33 9.00
CA GLY A 136 -7.24 -17.50 9.50
C GLY A 136 -6.14 -17.28 8.46
N LEU A 137 -6.47 -17.40 7.17
CA LEU A 137 -5.52 -17.21 6.07
C LEU A 137 -5.41 -15.75 5.60
N ALA A 138 -6.34 -14.87 6.01
CA ALA A 138 -6.35 -13.48 5.56
C ALA A 138 -5.11 -12.71 6.04
N ALA A 139 -4.78 -12.80 7.34
CA ALA A 139 -3.62 -12.12 7.92
C ALA A 139 -2.26 -12.57 7.32
N PRO A 140 -1.93 -13.88 7.26
CA PRO A 140 -0.68 -14.32 6.62
C PRO A 140 -0.68 -14.04 5.11
N GLY A 141 -1.85 -14.12 4.45
CA GLY A 141 -2.00 -13.73 3.05
C GLY A 141 -1.65 -12.25 2.81
N CYS A 142 -2.19 -11.33 3.62
CA CYS A 142 -1.84 -9.90 3.55
C CYS A 142 -0.33 -9.67 3.62
N LEU A 143 0.34 -10.30 4.59
CA LEU A 143 1.79 -10.13 4.80
C LEU A 143 2.60 -10.72 3.63
N LEU A 144 2.20 -11.87 3.11
CA LEU A 144 2.88 -12.54 2.00
C LEU A 144 2.82 -11.69 0.73
N PHE A 145 1.62 -11.28 0.31
CA PHE A 145 1.48 -10.48 -0.92
C PHE A 145 2.08 -9.08 -0.78
N TYR A 146 2.04 -8.49 0.42
CA TYR A 146 2.77 -7.27 0.71
C TYR A 146 4.29 -7.45 0.55
N GLY A 147 4.86 -8.53 1.09
CA GLY A 147 6.28 -8.85 0.94
C GLY A 147 6.69 -9.04 -0.52
N ILE A 148 5.88 -9.77 -1.30
CA ILE A 148 6.12 -9.94 -2.74
C ILE A 148 6.05 -8.60 -3.48
N ALA A 149 5.09 -7.74 -3.15
CA ALA A 149 4.94 -6.43 -3.76
C ALA A 149 6.17 -5.54 -3.51
N LEU A 150 6.71 -5.56 -2.29
CA LEU A 150 7.94 -4.82 -1.95
C LEU A 150 9.19 -5.34 -2.68
N ILE A 151 9.26 -6.63 -2.99
CA ILE A 151 10.39 -7.22 -3.72
C ILE A 151 10.33 -6.87 -5.21
N GLN A 152 9.13 -6.73 -5.78
CA GLN A 152 8.95 -6.42 -7.21
C GLN A 152 9.04 -4.92 -7.54
N GLY A 153 8.67 -4.05 -6.58
CA GLY A 153 8.69 -2.59 -6.73
C GLY A 153 10.08 -1.99 -6.72
#